data_AF-A0A7C0X389-F1
#
_entry.id   AF-A0A7C0X389-F1
#
_cell.length_a   1.000
_cell.length_b   1.000
_cell.length_c   1.000
_cell.angle_alpha   90.00
_cell.angle_beta   90.00
_cell.angle_gamma   90.00
#
_symmetry.space_group_name_H-M   'P 1'
#
loop_
_entity.id
_entity.type
_entity.pdbx_description
1 polymer ?
#
loop_
_entity_poly.entity_id
_entity_poly.type
_entity_poly.pdbx_seq_one_letter_code
_entity_poly.pdbx_strand_id
1 'polypeptide(L)'
;GGPCAEGVDYPANALDGVVIVGVPRSPPSLEVKSLIEYYEKKFRRGYLYGYIYPAMNRVLQAAGRCIRSEEDRGVIVLMDDRFGMRKYLNCLPPEWRVIVSDDWEELIEEFFYA
;
A
#
# COMPACT_ATOMS: atom_id res chain seq x y z
N GLY A 1 -5.15 -13.04 2.35
CA GLY A 1 -5.01 -12.67 3.77
C GLY A 1 -4.37 -13.85 4.43
N GLY A 2 -3.11 -13.71 4.85
CA GLY A 2 -2.44 -14.71 5.68
C GLY A 2 -2.56 -14.34 7.15
N PRO A 3 -2.24 -15.25 8.09
CA PRO A 3 -2.34 -15.01 9.53
C PRO A 3 -1.50 -13.82 10.02
N CYS A 4 -0.45 -13.41 9.30
CA CYS A 4 0.29 -12.17 9.62
C CYS A 4 -0.43 -10.88 9.18
N ALA A 5 -1.47 -10.99 8.35
CA ALA A 5 -2.31 -9.87 7.92
C ALA A 5 -3.43 -9.57 8.92
N GLU A 6 -3.59 -10.35 9.99
CA GLU A 6 -4.58 -10.13 11.05
C GLU A 6 -3.89 -10.31 12.42
N GLY A 7 -3.53 -9.20 13.09
CA GLY A 7 -3.39 -9.20 14.55
C GLY A 7 -2.04 -9.58 15.18
N VAL A 8 -0.89 -9.19 14.62
CA VAL A 8 0.35 -9.15 15.40
C VAL A 8 0.66 -7.69 15.75
N ASP A 9 0.29 -7.32 16.98
CA ASP A 9 0.49 -6.00 17.55
C ASP A 9 1.89 -5.97 18.19
N TYR A 10 2.87 -5.42 17.48
CA TYR A 10 4.22 -5.25 18.03
C TYR A 10 4.27 -3.95 18.85
N PRO A 11 4.68 -3.97 20.14
CA PRO A 11 4.75 -2.77 20.98
C PRO A 11 5.80 -1.75 20.47
N ALA A 12 5.71 -0.52 20.95
CA ALA A 12 6.48 0.68 20.55
C ALA A 12 7.93 0.41 20.09
N ASN A 13 8.31 0.97 18.93
CA ASN A 13 9.61 0.81 18.27
C ASN A 13 10.04 -0.61 17.87
N ALA A 14 9.13 -1.59 17.81
CA ALA A 14 9.49 -2.95 17.38
C ALA A 14 9.41 -3.17 15.85
N LEU A 15 9.05 -2.16 15.06
CA LEU A 15 8.83 -2.31 13.62
C LEU A 15 9.42 -1.13 12.84
N ASP A 16 10.71 -1.25 12.51
CA ASP A 16 11.45 -0.22 11.76
C ASP A 16 11.03 -0.15 10.29
N GLY A 17 10.39 -1.19 9.74
CA GLY A 17 9.91 -1.12 8.37
C GLY A 17 8.92 -2.20 7.98
N VAL A 18 8.17 -1.92 6.93
CA VAL A 18 7.19 -2.84 6.33
C VAL A 18 7.46 -2.97 4.84
N VAL A 19 7.52 -4.21 4.37
CA VAL A 19 7.71 -4.52 2.94
C VAL A 19 6.41 -5.10 2.39
N ILE A 20 5.82 -4.41 1.42
CA ILE A 20 4.60 -4.81 0.74
C ILE A 20 4.97 -5.32 -0.65
N VAL A 21 4.90 -6.63 -0.82
CA VAL A 21 5.24 -7.31 -2.08
C VAL A 21 4.01 -7.41 -2.96
N GLY A 22 4.01 -6.68 -4.06
CA GLY A 22 2.92 -6.68 -5.04
C GLY A 22 1.66 -5.91 -4.60
N VAL A 23 0.81 -5.62 -5.58
CA VAL A 23 -0.52 -5.03 -5.32
C VAL A 23 -1.52 -6.14 -4.95
N PRO A 24 -2.19 -6.07 -3.77
CA PRO A 24 -3.09 -7.12 -3.26
C PRO A 24 -4.46 -7.09 -3.94
N ARG A 25 -4.50 -7.40 -5.24
CA ARG A 25 -5.73 -7.47 -6.02
C ARG A 25 -6.57 -8.67 -5.61
N SER A 26 -7.86 -8.45 -5.42
CA SER A 26 -8.81 -9.55 -5.27
C SER A 26 -8.90 -10.35 -6.58
N PRO A 27 -9.02 -11.69 -6.52
CA PRO A 27 -9.26 -12.50 -7.71
C PRO A 27 -10.58 -12.08 -8.38
N PRO A 28 -10.71 -12.27 -9.70
CA PRO A 28 -11.94 -11.94 -10.41
C PRO A 28 -13.08 -12.85 -9.96
N SER A 29 -14.06 -12.28 -9.25
CA SER A 29 -15.33 -12.93 -8.89
C SER A 29 -16.50 -12.31 -9.66
N LEU A 30 -17.65 -12.99 -9.68
CA LEU A 30 -18.90 -12.44 -10.22
C LEU A 30 -19.26 -11.12 -9.52
N GLU A 31 -19.10 -11.05 -8.20
CA GLU A 31 -19.35 -9.85 -7.41
C GLU A 31 -18.44 -8.69 -7.84
N VAL A 32 -17.12 -8.94 -7.95
CA VAL A 32 -16.16 -7.91 -8.39
C VAL A 32 -16.47 -7.44 -9.81
N LYS A 33 -16.82 -8.35 -10.72
CA LYS A 33 -17.23 -7.98 -12.09
C LYS A 33 -18.48 -7.10 -12.09
N SER A 34 -19.52 -7.49 -11.36
CA SER A 34 -20.76 -6.70 -11.24
C SER A 34 -20.50 -5.31 -10.65
N LEU A 35 -19.61 -5.21 -9.65
CA LEU A 35 -19.21 -3.95 -9.04
C LEU A 35 -18.48 -3.05 -10.03
N ILE A 36 -17.55 -3.61 -10.81
CA ILE A 36 -16.83 -2.90 -11.88
C ILE A 36 -17.82 -2.40 -12.92
N GLU A 37 -18.71 -3.24 -13.42
CA GLU A 37 -19.72 -2.86 -14.41
C GLU A 37 -20.65 -1.76 -13.91
N TYR A 38 -21.07 -1.83 -12.64
CA TYR A 38 -21.89 -0.80 -12.00
C TYR A 38 -21.18 0.56 -11.98
N TYR A 39 -19.93 0.59 -11.48
CA TYR A 39 -19.17 1.84 -11.40
C TYR A 39 -18.65 2.32 -12.76
N GLU A 40 -18.49 1.42 -13.72
CA GLU A 40 -18.19 1.79 -15.10
C GLU A 40 -19.38 2.53 -15.74
N LYS A 41 -20.59 1.98 -15.62
CA LYS A 41 -21.82 2.63 -16.12
C LYS A 41 -22.07 3.98 -15.46
N LYS A 42 -21.80 4.10 -14.15
CA LYS A 42 -22.12 5.30 -13.37
C LYS A 42 -21.06 6.39 -13.44
N PHE A 43 -19.77 6.02 -13.45
CA PHE A 43 -18.67 6.96 -13.29
C PHE A 43 -17.54 6.80 -14.32
N ARG A 44 -17.62 5.83 -15.25
CA ARG A 44 -16.56 5.49 -16.21
C ARG A 44 -15.21 5.20 -15.54
N ARG A 45 -15.28 4.62 -14.33
CA ARG A 45 -14.12 4.38 -13.45
C ARG A 45 -14.22 3.00 -12.77
N GLY A 46 -14.87 2.04 -13.40
CA GLY A 46 -15.14 0.72 -12.82
C GLY A 46 -13.89 0.03 -12.30
N TYR A 47 -12.80 0.06 -13.07
CA TYR A 47 -11.54 -0.54 -12.67
C TYR A 47 -10.91 0.12 -11.42
N LEU A 48 -11.04 1.44 -11.28
CA LEU A 48 -10.50 2.20 -10.15
C LEU A 48 -11.22 1.80 -8.86
N TYR A 49 -12.55 1.79 -8.89
CA TYR A 49 -13.38 1.45 -7.73
C TYR A 49 -13.39 -0.05 -7.42
N GLY A 50 -13.32 -0.92 -8.43
CA GLY A 50 -13.41 -2.37 -8.25
C GLY A 50 -12.09 -3.05 -7.94
N TYR A 51 -10.95 -2.49 -8.36
CA TYR A 51 -9.63 -3.12 -8.15
C TYR A 51 -8.62 -2.24 -7.44
N ILE A 52 -8.46 -0.98 -7.85
CA ILE A 52 -7.35 -0.14 -7.36
C ILE A 52 -7.62 0.32 -5.93
N TYR A 53 -8.73 0.99 -5.67
CA TYR A 53 -9.04 1.49 -4.33
C TYR A 53 -9.13 0.38 -3.27
N PRO A 54 -9.79 -0.77 -3.54
CA PRO A 54 -9.78 -1.87 -2.57
C PRO A 54 -8.38 -2.43 -2.30
N ALA A 55 -7.53 -2.53 -3.32
CA ALA A 55 -6.16 -2.99 -3.14
C ALA A 55 -5.32 -1.97 -2.35
N MET A 56 -5.43 -0.68 -2.67
CA MET A 56 -4.70 0.38 -1.97
C MET A 56 -5.15 0.53 -0.52
N ASN A 57 -6.42 0.32 -0.21
CA ASN A 57 -6.88 0.30 1.18
C ASN A 57 -6.16 -0.79 2.00
N ARG A 58 -5.93 -1.98 1.43
CA ARG A 58 -5.16 -3.04 2.11
C ARG A 58 -3.68 -2.67 2.27
N VAL A 59 -3.10 -2.00 1.27
CA VAL A 59 -1.72 -1.50 1.32
C VAL A 59 -1.57 -0.47 2.44
N LEU A 60 -2.48 0.50 2.52
CA LEU A 60 -2.48 1.52 3.57
C LEU A 60 -2.70 0.92 4.97
N GLN A 61 -3.56 -0.08 5.10
CA GLN A 61 -3.74 -0.81 6.36
C GLN A 61 -2.48 -1.56 6.80
N ALA A 62 -1.75 -2.17 5.86
CA ALA A 62 -0.48 -2.82 6.15
C ALA A 62 0.60 -1.80 6.53
N ALA A 63 0.67 -0.69 5.79
CA ALA A 63 1.62 0.38 6.05
C ALA A 63 1.40 1.06 7.41
N GLY A 64 0.14 1.32 7.79
CA GLY A 64 -0.22 1.89 9.09
C GLY A 64 0.11 1.01 10.30
N ARG A 65 0.56 -0.24 10.10
CA ARG A 65 1.09 -1.07 11.20
C ARG A 65 2.48 -0.67 11.65
N CYS A 66 3.24 -0.03 10.75
CA CYS A 66 4.62 0.40 10.99
C CYS A 66 4.68 1.75 11.71
N ILE A 67 3.73 2.66 11.45
CA ILE A 67 3.70 4.01 12.00
C ILE A 67 2.40 4.18 12.78
N ARG A 68 2.45 4.10 14.11
CA ARG A 68 1.29 4.15 15.03
C ARG A 68 1.30 5.37 15.95
N SER A 69 2.47 5.97 16.18
CA SER A 69 2.65 7.18 16.99
C SER A 69 3.44 8.24 16.22
N GLU A 70 3.37 9.50 16.66
CA GLU A 70 4.16 10.61 16.10
C GLU A 70 5.67 10.44 16.33
N GLU A 71 6.06 9.61 17.29
CA GLU A 71 7.45 9.30 17.62
C GLU A 71 7.99 8.11 16.83
N ASP A 72 7.12 7.36 16.14
CA ASP A 72 7.51 6.19 15.37
C ASP A 72 8.22 6.62 14.09
N ARG A 73 9.41 6.05 13.87
CA ARG A 73 10.19 6.23 12.64
C ARG A 73 10.32 4.89 11.93
N GLY A 74 9.93 4.84 10.65
CA GLY A 74 10.08 3.62 9.87
C GLY A 74 9.97 3.82 8.36
N VAL A 75 10.35 2.78 7.61
CA VAL A 75 10.32 2.78 6.14
C VAL A 75 9.23 1.85 5.62
N ILE A 76 8.47 2.32 4.62
CA ILE A 76 7.51 1.51 3.88
C ILE A 76 8.08 1.22 2.50
N VAL A 77 8.37 -0.05 2.22
CA VAL A 77 8.87 -0.51 0.92
C VAL A 77 7.71 -1.10 0.12
N LEU A 78 7.42 -0.52 -1.05
CA LEU A 78 6.37 -0.98 -1.96
C LEU A 78 7.01 -1.67 -3.17
N MET A 79 7.10 -3.00 -3.16
CA MET A 79 7.77 -3.78 -4.21
C MET A 79 6.80 -4.15 -5.35
N ASP A 80 6.47 -3.17 -6.20
CA ASP A 80 5.75 -3.38 -7.47
C ASP A 80 5.78 -2.11 -8.32
N ASP A 81 6.17 -2.20 -9.60
CA ASP A 81 6.19 -1.06 -10.54
C ASP A 81 4.85 -0.32 -10.63
N ARG A 82 3.73 -1.03 -10.39
CA ARG A 82 2.40 -0.43 -10.40
C ARG A 82 2.27 0.69 -9.38
N PHE A 83 2.95 0.62 -8.24
CA PHE A 83 2.90 1.67 -7.23
C PHE A 83 3.45 3.00 -7.76
N GLY A 84 4.40 2.99 -8.71
CA GLY A 84 4.91 4.18 -9.38
C GLY A 84 3.96 4.77 -10.45
N MET A 85 2.90 4.06 -10.84
CA MET A 85 1.94 4.60 -11.81
C MET A 85 1.01 5.62 -11.14
N ARG A 86 0.70 6.72 -11.84
CA ARG A 86 -0.15 7.83 -11.35
C ARG A 86 -1.42 7.39 -10.62
N LYS A 87 -2.11 6.38 -11.13
CA LYS A 87 -3.37 5.85 -10.55
C LYS A 87 -3.20 5.21 -9.16
N TYR A 88 -2.02 4.69 -8.84
CA TYR A 88 -1.69 4.12 -7.54
C TYR A 88 -1.04 5.17 -6.63
N LEU A 89 -0.09 5.96 -7.15
CA LEU A 89 0.52 7.08 -6.42
C LEU A 89 -0.52 8.05 -5.84
N ASN A 90 -1.55 8.38 -6.62
CA ASN A 90 -2.63 9.27 -6.18
C ASN A 90 -3.49 8.70 -5.03
N CYS A 91 -3.33 7.42 -4.69
CA CYS A 91 -4.01 6.79 -3.55
C CYS A 91 -3.16 6.83 -2.27
N LEU A 92 -1.87 7.19 -2.36
CA LEU A 92 -0.99 7.32 -1.20
C LEU A 92 -1.20 8.69 -0.53
N PRO A 93 -0.97 8.80 0.79
CA PRO A 93 -1.11 10.07 1.50
C PRO A 93 -0.13 11.12 0.93
N PRO A 94 -0.58 12.36 0.71
CA PRO A 94 0.24 13.42 0.11
C PRO A 94 1.45 13.82 0.99
N GLU A 95 1.37 13.58 2.29
CA GLU A 95 2.44 13.81 3.26
C GLU A 95 3.57 12.77 3.16
N TRP A 96 3.35 11.63 2.47
CA TRP A 96 4.41 10.63 2.29
C TRP A 96 5.39 11.08 1.22
N ARG A 97 6.68 11.09 1.58
CA ARG A 97 7.77 11.25 0.62
C ARG A 97 8.01 9.93 -0.10
N VAL A 98 7.28 9.73 -1.21
CA VAL A 98 7.43 8.54 -2.06
C VAL A 98 8.62 8.72 -3.01
N ILE A 99 9.56 7.78 -2.95
CA ILE A 99 10.72 7.71 -3.85
C ILE A 99 10.58 6.42 -4.67
N VAL A 100 10.76 6.52 -5.99
CA VAL A 100 10.83 5.37 -6.89
C VAL A 100 12.27 5.25 -7.33
N SER A 101 12.95 4.20 -6.90
CA SER A 101 14.37 3.95 -7.19
C SER A 101 14.65 2.45 -7.18
N ASP A 102 15.65 2.04 -7.95
CA ASP A 102 16.25 0.71 -7.86
C ASP A 102 17.32 0.65 -6.75
N ASP A 103 17.84 1.80 -6.31
CA ASP A 103 18.86 1.97 -5.27
C ASP A 103 18.24 2.02 -3.86
N TRP A 104 17.36 1.06 -3.55
CA TRP A 104 16.61 1.07 -2.29
C TRP A 104 17.47 0.79 -1.06
N GLU A 105 18.58 0.05 -1.20
CA GLU A 105 19.51 -0.25 -0.10
C GLU A 105 20.14 1.05 0.46
N GLU A 106 20.73 1.86 -0.43
CA GLU A 106 21.35 3.14 -0.05
C GLU A 106 20.34 4.10 0.59
N LEU A 107 19.12 4.17 0.05
CA LEU A 107 18.06 5.04 0.59
C LEU A 107 17.61 4.63 2.00
N ILE A 108 17.56 3.33 2.27
CA ILE A 108 17.21 2.82 3.60
C ILE A 108 18.35 3.08 4.59
N GLU A 109 19.60 2.86 4.17
CA GLU A 109 20.77 3.15 5.00
C GLU A 109 20.87 4.64 5.34
N GLU A 110 20.72 5.53 4.35
CA GLU A 110 20.67 6.98 4.56
C GLU A 110 19.52 7.35 5.49
N PHE A 111 18.34 6.73 5.33
CA PHE A 111 17.24 6.99 6.25
C PHE A 111 17.60 6.60 7.68
N PHE A 112 18.12 5.40 7.96
CA PHE A 112 18.33 4.99 9.35
C PHE A 112 19.57 5.59 10.02
N TYR A 113 20.65 5.81 9.27
CA TYR A 113 21.98 6.07 9.83
C TYR A 113 22.57 7.45 9.48
N ALA A 114 21.91 8.27 8.66
CA ALA A 114 22.24 9.69 8.51
C ALA A 114 21.61 10.55 9.61
#